data_AF-A0A818CBK9-F1
#
_entry.id   AF-A0A818CBK9-F1
#
_cell.length_a   1.000
_cell.length_b   1.000
_cell.length_c   1.000
_cell.angle_alpha   90.00
_cell.angle_beta   90.00
_cell.angle_gamma   90.00
#
_symmetry.space_group_name_H-M   'P 1'
#
loop_
_entity.id
_entity.type
_entity.pdbx_description
1 polymer ?
#
loop_
_entity_poly.entity_id
_entity_poly.type
_entity_poly.pdbx_seq_one_letter_code
_entity_poly.pdbx_strand_id
1 'polypeptide(L)'
;MFSRPRPNVSVAEYAQRLRDEREQKRSGLDERHRYLFDIIATRIDKDRSAVEDNVLESVNFNFMNKFFNADGCQYLIFFYQEPESENNQAGIDNARPAYSPYSSRSGASSAKPAKPKVIIADLNEQRLRGICLCFIRNSKKSIITEQNIANEVLFYTFECYTESLLQALSRSISDIYVPYLQKSNINWGINNDPMVKVNFLSHLNNFADTLNSAHESINEKILLSDCEKFDLTQIKNTSDCIAIASNNEYLGYIEETMKKWIQQMKEVLAESEQIRREADDIGPRAELNYWKRRMTKFNFLLDQIKTQKVKAVLTILQTARSKLIQQWRILDGKITDAANEAKDNVRYLYTLEKFYEPLYNSDPVAMLEYIPGLINAVRMIHSISQYYNTSERMTSLFIKITNQMIASSKIYITNNYTQTIWSQNQAHVISKIRDCIKLNEEYQRYYQITKTKLTLSSTERQFDFSEMYIFGKFDSFIRRCEKIIDVYSIYLDIQ
;
A
#
# COMPACT_ATOMS: atom_id res chain seq x y z
N MET A 1 -33.09 -0.74 -8.85
CA MET A 1 -34.26 -0.03 -9.43
C MET A 1 -35.05 0.53 -8.26
N PHE A 2 -34.98 1.85 -8.05
CA PHE A 2 -35.55 2.52 -6.88
C PHE A 2 -37.08 2.45 -6.88
N SER A 3 -37.66 1.81 -5.85
CA SER A 3 -39.09 1.93 -5.58
C SER A 3 -39.31 3.15 -4.69
N ARG A 4 -39.90 4.22 -5.25
CA ARG A 4 -40.38 5.37 -4.48
C ARG A 4 -41.39 4.89 -3.41
N PRO A 5 -41.45 5.52 -2.22
CA PRO A 5 -42.45 5.17 -1.22
C PRO A 5 -43.85 5.45 -1.77
N ARG A 6 -44.78 4.51 -1.58
CA ARG A 6 -46.21 4.75 -1.83
C ARG A 6 -46.68 5.91 -0.94
N PRO A 7 -47.52 6.84 -1.45
CA PRO A 7 -48.10 7.89 -0.64
C PRO A 7 -49.15 7.27 0.29
N ASN A 8 -49.20 7.72 1.55
CA ASN A 8 -50.07 7.27 2.66
C ASN A 8 -49.52 6.20 3.61
N VAL A 9 -48.36 6.49 4.23
CA VAL A 9 -48.11 6.03 5.61
C VAL A 9 -47.95 7.30 6.43
N SER A 10 -48.75 7.50 7.48
CA SER A 10 -48.57 8.68 8.33
C SER A 10 -47.20 8.59 9.02
N VAL A 11 -46.54 9.73 9.26
CA VAL A 11 -45.24 9.76 9.97
C VAL A 11 -45.34 9.03 11.32
N ALA A 12 -46.51 9.06 11.96
CA ALA A 12 -46.80 8.33 13.19
C ALA A 12 -46.84 6.80 12.99
N GLU A 13 -47.47 6.30 11.93
CA GLU A 13 -47.50 4.86 11.61
C GLU A 13 -46.12 4.32 11.25
N TYR A 14 -45.31 5.10 10.53
CA TYR A 14 -43.94 4.70 10.22
C TYR A 14 -43.06 4.64 11.49
N ALA A 15 -43.18 5.65 12.36
CA ALA A 15 -42.49 5.66 13.65
C ALA A 15 -42.93 4.51 14.56
N GLN A 16 -44.22 4.15 14.55
CA GLN A 16 -44.73 3.00 15.31
C GLN A 16 -44.13 1.68 14.80
N ARG A 17 -44.10 1.46 13.47
CA ARG A 17 -43.48 0.25 12.89
C ARG A 17 -42.02 0.09 13.28
N LEU A 18 -41.24 1.17 13.27
CA LEU A 18 -39.83 1.14 13.69
C LEU A 18 -39.67 0.80 15.18
N ARG A 19 -40.60 1.26 16.04
CA ARG A 19 -40.61 0.89 17.46
C ARG A 19 -40.94 -0.59 17.65
N ASP A 20 -41.98 -1.07 16.98
CA ASP A 20 -42.41 -2.47 17.06
C ASP A 20 -41.30 -3.42 16.57
N GLU A 21 -40.63 -3.09 15.46
CA GLU A 21 -39.48 -3.85 14.94
C GLU A 21 -38.31 -3.88 15.94
N ARG A 22 -38.02 -2.73 16.57
CA ARG A 22 -36.95 -2.62 17.58
C ARG A 22 -37.25 -3.48 18.82
N GLU A 23 -38.50 -3.49 19.25
CA GLU A 23 -38.96 -4.26 20.42
C GLU A 23 -38.97 -5.76 20.13
N GLN A 24 -39.35 -6.15 18.90
CA GLN A 24 -39.21 -7.52 18.42
C GLN A 24 -37.74 -7.99 18.42
N LYS A 25 -36.82 -7.18 17.87
CA LYS A 25 -35.38 -7.48 17.92
C LYS A 25 -34.86 -7.60 19.37
N ARG A 26 -35.30 -6.71 20.27
CA ARG A 26 -34.94 -6.73 21.69
C ARG A 26 -35.40 -8.00 22.40
N SER A 27 -36.60 -8.48 22.08
CA SER A 27 -37.14 -9.72 22.65
C SER A 27 -36.33 -10.97 22.24
N GLY A 28 -35.60 -10.91 21.11
CA GLY A 28 -34.74 -11.98 20.62
C GLY A 28 -33.30 -11.94 21.13
N LEU A 29 -32.94 -10.99 21.98
CA LEU A 29 -31.58 -10.89 22.54
C LEU A 29 -31.34 -11.91 23.65
N ASP A 30 -30.28 -12.70 23.49
CA ASP A 30 -29.77 -13.66 24.48
C ASP A 30 -28.40 -13.24 25.04
N GLU A 31 -27.80 -14.07 25.89
CA GLU A 31 -26.50 -13.76 26.51
C GLU A 31 -25.36 -13.66 25.49
N ARG A 32 -25.48 -14.32 24.32
CA ARG A 32 -24.47 -14.22 23.25
C ARG A 32 -24.42 -12.81 22.65
N HIS A 33 -25.59 -12.20 22.47
CA HIS A 33 -25.67 -10.82 22.00
C HIS A 33 -25.10 -9.86 23.05
N ARG A 34 -25.48 -10.04 24.32
CA ARG A 34 -25.02 -9.22 25.44
C ARG A 34 -23.49 -9.29 25.60
N TYR A 35 -22.91 -10.48 25.46
CA TYR A 35 -21.46 -10.69 25.46
C TYR A 35 -20.75 -9.82 24.42
N LEU A 36 -21.24 -9.78 23.17
CA LEU A 36 -20.66 -8.93 22.13
C LEU A 36 -20.82 -7.44 22.46
N PHE A 37 -21.99 -7.03 22.98
CA PHE A 37 -22.25 -5.64 23.33
C PHE A 37 -21.38 -5.16 24.49
N ASP A 38 -21.11 -5.99 25.50
CA ASP A 38 -20.22 -5.66 26.62
C ASP A 38 -18.78 -5.42 26.15
N ILE A 39 -18.27 -6.25 25.22
CA ILE A 39 -16.95 -6.04 24.63
C ILE A 39 -16.90 -4.72 23.83
N ILE A 40 -17.92 -4.47 23.00
CA ILE A 40 -18.02 -3.22 22.22
C ILE A 40 -18.06 -2.01 23.15
N ALA A 41 -18.96 -2.03 24.14
CA ALA A 41 -19.18 -0.97 25.12
C ALA A 41 -17.89 -0.61 25.86
N THR A 42 -17.17 -1.64 26.34
CA THR A 42 -15.87 -1.48 26.99
C THR A 42 -14.85 -0.84 26.05
N ARG A 43 -14.82 -1.26 24.78
CA ARG A 43 -13.80 -0.79 23.83
C ARG A 43 -14.01 0.67 23.38
N ILE A 44 -15.25 1.12 23.29
CA ILE A 44 -15.59 2.48 22.82
C ILE A 44 -15.91 3.46 23.98
N ASP A 45 -15.79 3.00 25.22
CA ASP A 45 -16.09 3.76 26.44
C ASP A 45 -17.53 4.34 26.41
N LYS A 46 -18.50 3.44 26.31
CA LYS A 46 -19.95 3.72 26.31
C LYS A 46 -20.71 2.69 27.14
N ASP A 47 -21.91 3.06 27.58
CA ASP A 47 -22.82 2.14 28.24
C ASP A 47 -23.32 1.05 27.28
N ARG A 48 -23.43 -0.20 27.76
CA ARG A 48 -24.00 -1.31 26.99
C ARG A 48 -25.39 -0.97 26.44
N SER A 49 -26.23 -0.31 27.23
CA SER A 49 -27.58 0.09 26.80
C SER A 49 -27.55 0.99 25.57
N ALA A 50 -26.59 1.92 25.49
CA ALA A 50 -26.41 2.78 24.33
C ALA A 50 -25.91 2.01 23.10
N VAL A 51 -25.07 0.99 23.28
CA VAL A 51 -24.63 0.09 22.19
C VAL A 51 -25.81 -0.73 21.70
N GLU A 52 -26.58 -1.33 22.60
CA GLU A 52 -27.77 -2.14 22.30
C GLU A 52 -28.79 -1.31 21.52
N ASP A 53 -29.13 -0.11 21.99
CA ASP A 53 -30.08 0.79 21.30
C ASP A 53 -29.63 1.10 19.86
N ASN A 54 -28.34 1.42 19.66
CA ASN A 54 -27.79 1.72 18.34
C ASN A 54 -27.79 0.49 17.41
N VAL A 55 -27.45 -0.69 17.93
CA VAL A 55 -27.38 -1.92 17.13
C VAL A 55 -28.77 -2.40 16.73
N LEU A 56 -29.78 -2.25 17.60
CA LEU A 56 -31.17 -2.60 17.29
C LEU A 56 -31.77 -1.71 16.18
N GLU A 57 -31.31 -0.46 16.06
CA GLU A 57 -31.63 0.45 14.95
C GLU A 57 -30.98 0.01 13.62
N SER A 58 -30.02 -0.92 13.64
CA SER A 58 -29.34 -1.37 12.42
C SER A 58 -30.23 -2.25 11.55
N VAL A 59 -30.23 -1.98 10.24
CA VAL A 59 -30.88 -2.80 9.21
C VAL A 59 -30.24 -4.19 9.14
N ASN A 60 -28.96 -4.30 9.48
CA ASN A 60 -28.16 -5.52 9.33
C ASN A 60 -28.16 -6.42 10.57
N PHE A 61 -29.10 -6.22 11.50
CA PHE A 61 -29.22 -6.99 12.74
C PHE A 61 -29.19 -8.51 12.54
N ASN A 62 -29.81 -9.00 11.45
CA ASN A 62 -29.86 -10.42 11.13
C ASN A 62 -28.48 -11.08 10.93
N PHE A 63 -27.41 -10.30 10.69
CA PHE A 63 -26.05 -10.84 10.60
C PHE A 63 -25.54 -11.38 11.93
N MET A 64 -26.01 -10.88 13.08
CA MET A 64 -25.66 -11.44 14.39
C MET A 64 -26.17 -12.88 14.53
N ASN A 65 -27.44 -13.11 14.20
CA ASN A 65 -28.02 -14.45 14.23
C ASN A 65 -27.31 -15.41 13.26
N LYS A 66 -26.95 -14.93 12.08
CA LYS A 66 -26.14 -15.71 11.12
C LYS A 66 -24.74 -16.00 11.65
N PHE A 67 -24.12 -15.10 12.41
CA PHE A 67 -22.79 -15.32 12.97
C PHE A 67 -22.79 -16.46 14.00
N PHE A 68 -23.87 -16.58 14.79
CA PHE A 68 -23.97 -17.60 15.83
C PHE A 68 -24.29 -19.01 15.33
N ASN A 69 -24.94 -19.15 14.18
CA ASN A 69 -25.37 -20.45 13.65
C ASN A 69 -24.23 -21.28 13.03
N ALA A 70 -24.38 -22.60 13.00
CA ALA A 70 -23.51 -23.46 12.20
C ALA A 70 -23.61 -23.10 10.71
N ASP A 71 -22.48 -23.18 10.01
CA ASP A 71 -22.29 -22.77 8.61
C ASP A 71 -22.69 -21.32 8.31
N GLY A 72 -22.72 -20.50 9.36
CA GLY A 72 -23.02 -19.09 9.35
C GLY A 72 -21.88 -18.16 8.90
N CYS A 73 -22.03 -16.87 9.20
CA CYS A 73 -21.00 -15.87 8.92
C CYS A 73 -19.76 -16.10 9.80
N GLN A 74 -18.56 -16.09 9.21
CA GLN A 74 -17.29 -16.27 9.96
C GLN A 74 -16.80 -15.00 10.65
N TYR A 75 -17.32 -13.84 10.25
CA TYR A 75 -16.98 -12.57 10.83
C TYR A 75 -18.23 -11.73 11.01
N LEU A 76 -18.19 -10.87 12.01
CA LEU A 76 -19.22 -9.88 12.32
C LEU A 76 -18.50 -8.57 12.63
N ILE A 77 -18.81 -7.52 11.87
CA ILE A 77 -18.09 -6.26 11.95
C ILE A 77 -19.05 -5.15 12.35
N PHE A 78 -18.62 -4.32 13.29
CA PHE A 78 -19.31 -3.11 13.70
C PHE A 78 -18.43 -1.90 13.41
N PHE A 79 -19.05 -0.81 12.97
CA PHE A 79 -18.42 0.49 12.88
C PHE A 79 -18.95 1.40 13.97
N TYR A 80 -18.05 2.06 14.69
CA TYR A 80 -18.37 3.19 15.55
C TYR A 80 -17.88 4.47 14.88
N GLN A 81 -18.80 5.18 14.23
CA GLN A 81 -18.49 6.36 13.43
C GLN A 81 -19.71 7.27 13.25
N GLU A 82 -19.48 8.50 12.78
CA GLU A 82 -20.56 9.43 12.48
C GLU A 82 -21.39 8.96 11.27
N PRO A 83 -22.73 9.01 11.35
CA PRO A 83 -23.59 8.60 10.24
C PRO A 83 -23.35 9.47 9.00
N GLU A 84 -23.45 8.86 7.82
CA GLU A 84 -23.34 9.61 6.55
C GLU A 84 -24.53 10.55 6.39
N SER A 85 -24.28 11.85 6.31
CA SER A 85 -25.28 12.83 5.88
C SER A 85 -25.48 12.75 4.36
N GLU A 86 -26.72 12.63 3.90
CA GLU A 86 -27.13 12.43 2.49
C GLU A 86 -26.49 13.43 1.49
N ASN A 87 -26.07 14.62 1.95
CA ASN A 87 -25.38 15.62 1.12
C ASN A 87 -23.97 15.23 0.66
N ASN A 88 -23.38 14.14 1.17
CA ASN A 88 -22.03 13.71 0.79
C ASN A 88 -22.01 12.68 -0.35
N GLN A 89 -23.16 12.27 -0.90
CA GLN A 89 -23.23 11.27 -1.98
C GLN A 89 -22.92 11.83 -3.38
N ALA A 90 -22.78 13.16 -3.54
CA ALA A 90 -22.46 13.79 -4.83
C ALA A 90 -20.94 14.04 -5.07
N GLY A 91 -20.07 13.39 -4.30
CA GLY A 91 -18.61 13.46 -4.47
C GLY A 91 -18.02 12.12 -4.90
N ILE A 92 -17.96 11.87 -6.20
CA ILE A 92 -17.11 10.81 -6.75
C ILE A 92 -15.64 11.14 -6.39
N ASP A 93 -14.96 10.18 -5.76
CA ASP A 93 -13.50 9.96 -5.69
C ASP A 93 -12.56 10.88 -4.88
N ASN A 94 -13.05 11.67 -3.93
CA ASN A 94 -12.14 12.45 -3.07
C ASN A 94 -11.92 11.78 -1.70
N ALA A 95 -10.92 10.89 -1.65
CA ALA A 95 -10.27 10.53 -0.39
C ALA A 95 -9.55 11.77 0.17
N ARG A 96 -10.25 12.61 0.92
CA ARG A 96 -9.59 13.54 1.84
C ARG A 96 -8.95 12.72 2.96
N PRO A 97 -7.65 12.87 3.24
CA PRO A 97 -7.13 12.47 4.54
C PRO A 97 -7.93 13.22 5.60
N ALA A 98 -8.40 12.52 6.63
CA ALA A 98 -8.68 13.18 7.90
C ALA A 98 -7.42 13.98 8.29
N TYR A 99 -7.58 15.18 8.84
CA TYR A 99 -6.54 16.17 9.17
C TYR A 99 -6.24 17.24 8.10
N SER A 100 -7.05 18.30 8.13
CA SER A 100 -6.53 19.67 8.01
C SER A 100 -6.95 20.43 9.28
N PRO A 101 -6.02 20.99 10.08
CA PRO A 101 -6.36 21.81 11.25
C PRO A 101 -6.78 23.24 10.89
N TYR A 102 -6.76 23.62 9.60
CA TYR A 102 -7.08 24.97 9.16
C TYR A 102 -8.09 24.93 8.01
N SER A 103 -9.37 24.85 8.35
CA SER A 103 -10.44 25.38 7.49
C SER A 103 -11.16 26.47 8.27
N SER A 104 -10.79 27.72 8.01
CA SER A 104 -11.57 28.89 8.37
C SER A 104 -12.93 28.81 7.68
N ARG A 105 -13.98 28.60 8.50
CA ARG A 105 -15.38 28.52 8.06
C ARG A 105 -15.87 29.90 7.62
N SER A 106 -16.38 30.00 6.41
CA SER A 106 -17.35 31.03 6.01
C SER A 106 -18.69 30.36 5.67
N GLY A 107 -19.71 30.71 6.45
CA GLY A 107 -21.14 30.72 6.12
C GLY A 107 -21.79 29.51 5.44
N ALA A 108 -22.20 28.50 6.22
CA ALA A 108 -23.35 27.64 5.90
C ALA A 108 -23.96 27.05 7.20
N SER A 109 -25.28 26.88 7.23
CA SER A 109 -26.14 26.62 8.40
C SER A 109 -25.64 25.54 9.38
N SER A 110 -25.76 25.84 10.67
CA SER A 110 -25.41 24.98 11.81
C SER A 110 -26.32 23.75 11.95
N ALA A 111 -26.08 22.70 11.16
CA ALA A 111 -26.48 21.35 11.58
C ALA A 111 -25.50 20.89 12.68
N LYS A 112 -26.00 20.51 13.85
CA LYS A 112 -25.15 19.93 14.92
C LYS A 112 -24.43 18.69 14.36
N PRO A 113 -23.13 18.49 14.64
CA PRO A 113 -22.43 17.27 14.21
C PRO A 113 -23.15 16.06 14.81
N ALA A 114 -23.52 15.11 13.94
CA ALA A 114 -24.20 13.90 14.37
C ALA A 114 -23.27 13.09 15.26
N LYS A 115 -23.76 12.65 16.43
CA LYS A 115 -22.94 11.84 17.35
C LYS A 115 -22.58 10.50 16.70
N PRO A 116 -21.37 9.97 16.94
CA PRO A 116 -20.99 8.65 16.45
C PRO A 116 -21.91 7.58 17.04
N LYS A 117 -22.28 6.60 16.21
CA LYS A 117 -23.15 5.47 16.59
C LYS A 117 -22.48 4.16 16.21
N VAL A 118 -22.84 3.10 16.94
CA VAL A 118 -22.44 1.72 16.60
C VAL A 118 -23.43 1.17 15.58
N ILE A 119 -22.92 0.70 14.45
CA ILE A 119 -23.74 0.05 13.40
C ILE A 119 -23.11 -1.28 13.00
N ILE A 120 -23.94 -2.27 12.68
CA ILE A 120 -23.46 -3.49 12.02
C ILE A 120 -23.11 -3.14 10.57
N ALA A 121 -21.84 -3.28 10.24
CA ALA A 121 -21.29 -2.82 8.98
C ALA A 121 -21.67 -3.76 7.82
N ASP A 122 -22.13 -3.18 6.71
CA ASP A 122 -22.04 -3.84 5.41
C ASP A 122 -20.78 -3.32 4.69
N LEU A 123 -19.80 -4.20 4.54
CA LEU A 123 -18.52 -3.85 3.92
C LEU A 123 -18.63 -3.44 2.44
N ASN A 124 -19.73 -3.76 1.76
CA ASN A 124 -19.93 -3.40 0.36
C ASN A 124 -20.49 -1.98 0.19
N GLU A 125 -21.26 -1.50 1.18
CA GLU A 125 -21.99 -0.24 1.08
C GLU A 125 -21.37 0.87 1.94
N GLN A 126 -20.62 0.52 2.99
CA GLN A 126 -20.18 1.48 4.00
C GLN A 126 -18.65 1.58 4.08
N ARG A 127 -18.15 2.82 4.12
CA ARG A 127 -16.74 3.11 4.33
C ARG A 127 -16.41 3.32 5.80
N LEU A 128 -15.28 2.75 6.23
CA LEU A 128 -14.73 2.94 7.58
C LEU A 128 -14.09 4.32 7.73
N ARG A 129 -14.51 5.06 8.75
CA ARG A 129 -14.04 6.42 9.11
C ARG A 129 -13.76 6.61 10.60
N GLY A 130 -14.23 5.67 11.44
CA GLY A 130 -14.00 5.69 12.88
C GLY A 130 -13.34 4.41 13.37
N ILE A 131 -13.96 3.74 14.33
CA ILE A 131 -13.46 2.49 14.90
C ILE A 131 -14.12 1.30 14.21
N CYS A 132 -13.31 0.36 13.74
CA CYS A 132 -13.76 -0.96 13.30
C CYS A 132 -13.61 -1.95 14.46
N LEU A 133 -14.68 -2.69 14.73
CA LEU A 133 -14.79 -3.68 15.79
C LEU A 133 -15.17 -4.99 15.11
N CYS A 134 -14.25 -5.96 15.09
CA CYS A 134 -14.39 -7.18 14.32
C CYS A 134 -14.40 -8.39 15.25
N PHE A 135 -15.43 -9.22 15.13
CA PHE A 135 -15.52 -10.52 15.78
C PHE A 135 -15.32 -11.60 14.73
N ILE A 136 -14.37 -12.51 14.95
CA ILE A 136 -14.04 -13.59 14.03
C ILE A 136 -14.16 -14.92 14.77
N ARG A 137 -14.83 -15.90 14.17
CA ARG A 137 -14.92 -17.26 14.72
C ARG A 137 -13.88 -18.18 14.12
N ASN A 138 -13.30 -19.04 14.95
CA ASN A 138 -12.23 -19.97 14.56
C ASN A 138 -12.67 -21.02 13.53
N SER A 139 -13.92 -21.47 13.59
CA SER A 139 -14.47 -22.49 12.68
C SER A 139 -15.87 -22.10 12.25
N LYS A 140 -16.25 -22.32 10.98
CA LYS A 140 -17.62 -22.15 10.48
C LYS A 140 -18.57 -23.29 10.87
N LYS A 141 -18.05 -24.43 11.29
CA LYS A 141 -18.86 -25.65 11.52
C LYS A 141 -19.50 -25.71 12.90
N SER A 142 -18.91 -25.07 13.91
CA SER A 142 -19.43 -25.06 15.27
C SER A 142 -20.68 -24.17 15.39
N ILE A 143 -21.51 -24.38 16.40
CA ILE A 143 -22.53 -23.39 16.78
C ILE A 143 -21.90 -22.52 17.86
N ILE A 144 -22.09 -21.20 17.80
CA ILE A 144 -21.70 -20.30 18.89
C ILE A 144 -22.83 -20.33 19.93
N THR A 145 -22.47 -20.81 21.11
CA THR A 145 -23.29 -20.94 22.30
C THR A 145 -22.77 -20.01 23.39
N GLU A 146 -23.56 -19.79 24.42
CA GLU A 146 -23.17 -18.96 25.58
C GLU A 146 -21.90 -19.51 26.28
N GLN A 147 -21.67 -20.81 26.22
CA GLN A 147 -20.55 -21.48 26.90
C GLN A 147 -19.24 -21.42 26.10
N ASN A 148 -19.30 -21.41 24.77
CA ASN A 148 -18.09 -21.43 23.92
C ASN A 148 -17.73 -20.08 23.31
N ILE A 149 -18.60 -19.07 23.36
CA ILE A 149 -18.38 -17.78 22.69
C ILE A 149 -17.05 -17.13 23.09
N ALA A 150 -16.66 -17.20 24.36
CA ALA A 150 -15.42 -16.61 24.85
C ALA A 150 -14.14 -17.30 24.29
N ASN A 151 -14.23 -18.57 23.92
CA ASN A 151 -13.10 -19.35 23.40
C ASN A 151 -13.09 -19.43 21.87
N GLU A 152 -14.27 -19.38 21.24
CA GLU A 152 -14.41 -19.53 19.79
C GLU A 152 -14.40 -18.20 19.03
N VAL A 153 -14.71 -17.09 19.69
CA VAL A 153 -14.79 -15.76 19.07
C VAL A 153 -13.59 -14.91 19.47
N LEU A 154 -12.79 -14.55 18.46
CA LEU A 154 -11.70 -13.60 18.56
C LEU A 154 -12.23 -12.18 18.32
N PHE A 155 -11.74 -11.22 19.10
CA PHE A 155 -12.08 -9.82 18.95
C PHE A 155 -10.87 -9.01 18.49
N TYR A 156 -11.07 -8.22 17.44
CA TYR A 156 -10.09 -7.31 16.87
C TYR A 156 -10.67 -5.91 16.78
N THR A 157 -9.80 -4.91 16.91
CA THR A 157 -10.18 -3.50 16.85
C THR A 157 -9.16 -2.75 16.01
N PHE A 158 -9.65 -1.90 15.11
CA PHE A 158 -8.82 -1.01 14.30
C PHE A 158 -9.35 0.41 14.45
N GLU A 159 -8.51 1.32 14.93
CA GLU A 159 -8.84 2.74 15.04
C GLU A 159 -8.29 3.47 13.83
N CYS A 160 -9.19 3.94 12.95
CA CYS A 160 -8.79 4.65 11.74
C CYS A 160 -8.79 6.18 11.89
N TYR A 161 -8.80 6.69 13.12
CA TYR A 161 -8.73 8.14 13.37
C TYR A 161 -7.34 8.71 13.17
N THR A 162 -6.29 7.97 13.52
CA THR A 162 -4.90 8.44 13.54
C THR A 162 -4.06 7.83 12.44
N GLU A 163 -4.43 6.65 11.95
CA GLU A 163 -3.71 5.91 10.92
C GLU A 163 -4.68 5.24 9.94
N SER A 164 -4.19 4.93 8.74
CA SER A 164 -4.97 4.16 7.77
C SER A 164 -5.03 2.68 8.15
N LEU A 165 -6.10 1.97 7.74
CA LEU A 165 -6.22 0.52 7.97
C LEU A 165 -5.03 -0.27 7.40
N LEU A 166 -4.47 0.16 6.26
CA LEU A 166 -3.31 -0.49 5.65
C LEU A 166 -2.07 -0.40 6.57
N GLN A 167 -1.88 0.77 7.19
CA GLN A 167 -0.76 1.01 8.10
C GLN A 167 -0.94 0.25 9.41
N ALA A 168 -2.16 0.25 9.96
CA ALA A 168 -2.50 -0.52 11.17
C ALA A 168 -2.24 -2.03 10.98
N LEU A 169 -2.66 -2.58 9.84
CA LEU A 169 -2.42 -3.99 9.49
C LEU A 169 -0.93 -4.28 9.29
N SER A 170 -0.20 -3.41 8.60
CA SER A 170 1.23 -3.58 8.40
C SER A 170 1.99 -3.61 9.73
N ARG A 171 1.70 -2.68 10.65
CA ARG A 171 2.26 -2.68 12.01
C ARG A 171 1.90 -3.93 12.79
N SER A 172 0.64 -4.35 12.76
CA SER A 172 0.23 -5.58 13.45
C SER A 172 1.01 -6.80 12.94
N ILE A 173 1.30 -6.87 11.64
CA ILE A 173 2.11 -7.92 11.05
C ILE A 173 3.56 -7.82 11.52
N SER A 174 4.20 -6.67 11.32
CA SER A 174 5.64 -6.49 11.55
C SER A 174 6.02 -6.48 13.03
N ASP A 175 5.20 -5.89 13.89
CA ASP A 175 5.55 -5.62 15.28
C ASP A 175 5.03 -6.72 16.23
N ILE A 176 3.97 -7.43 15.85
CA ILE A 176 3.31 -8.44 16.70
C ILE A 176 3.45 -9.84 16.11
N TYR A 177 2.88 -10.08 14.93
CA TYR A 177 2.78 -11.44 14.39
C TYR A 177 4.13 -12.01 13.95
N VAL A 178 4.96 -11.24 13.25
CA VAL A 178 6.28 -11.71 12.81
C VAL A 178 7.19 -12.06 14.00
N PRO A 179 7.37 -11.19 15.02
CA PRO A 179 8.19 -11.52 16.18
C PRO A 179 7.65 -12.70 16.99
N TYR A 180 6.33 -12.81 17.12
CA TYR A 180 5.68 -13.95 17.77
C TYR A 180 5.98 -15.26 17.03
N LEU A 181 5.72 -15.31 15.73
CA LEU A 181 5.94 -16.50 14.90
C LEU A 181 7.42 -16.90 14.84
N GLN A 182 8.33 -15.92 14.85
CA GLN A 182 9.77 -16.15 14.93
C GLN A 182 10.17 -16.87 16.22
N LYS A 183 9.68 -16.43 17.39
CA LYS A 183 10.05 -17.00 18.70
C LYS A 183 9.24 -18.23 19.08
N SER A 184 8.06 -18.41 18.50
CA SER A 184 7.16 -19.50 18.84
C SER A 184 7.68 -20.87 18.38
N ASN A 185 7.43 -21.90 19.20
CA ASN A 185 7.67 -23.31 18.89
C ASN A 185 6.46 -23.94 18.17
N ILE A 186 5.92 -23.23 17.17
CA ILE A 186 4.85 -23.75 16.32
C ILE A 186 5.43 -24.85 15.43
N ASN A 187 4.67 -25.94 15.24
CA ASN A 187 5.00 -26.97 14.27
C ASN A 187 4.67 -26.46 12.86
N TRP A 188 5.68 -26.36 11.99
CA TRP A 188 5.57 -25.81 10.63
C TRP A 188 5.23 -26.87 9.58
N GLY A 189 4.79 -28.06 10.00
CA GLY A 189 4.28 -29.11 9.11
C GLY A 189 5.12 -30.39 9.16
N ILE A 190 4.90 -31.25 8.17
CA ILE A 190 5.58 -32.56 8.09
C ILE A 190 7.09 -32.31 7.93
N ASN A 191 7.89 -32.89 8.82
CA ASN A 191 9.35 -32.75 8.95
C ASN A 191 9.90 -31.45 9.56
N ASN A 192 9.04 -30.48 9.93
CA ASN A 192 9.48 -29.25 10.60
C ASN A 192 10.65 -28.54 9.87
N ASP A 193 10.64 -28.58 8.53
CA ASP A 193 11.70 -28.00 7.70
C ASP A 193 11.88 -26.50 8.06
N PRO A 194 13.06 -26.10 8.58
CA PRO A 194 13.33 -24.71 8.93
C PRO A 194 13.08 -23.74 7.77
N MET A 195 13.21 -24.20 6.52
CA MET A 195 13.03 -23.38 5.34
C MET A 195 11.57 -22.97 5.11
N VAL A 196 10.60 -23.79 5.53
CA VAL A 196 9.16 -23.43 5.46
C VAL A 196 8.86 -22.23 6.35
N LYS A 197 9.40 -22.23 7.57
CA LYS A 197 9.26 -21.11 8.52
C LYS A 197 9.90 -19.84 7.95
N VAL A 198 11.12 -19.94 7.44
CA VAL A 198 11.85 -18.79 6.85
C VAL A 198 11.07 -18.21 5.68
N ASN A 199 10.63 -19.04 4.74
CA ASN A 199 9.87 -18.60 3.57
C ASN A 199 8.54 -17.94 3.95
N PHE A 200 7.80 -18.52 4.89
CA PHE A 200 6.53 -17.94 5.34
C PHE A 200 6.72 -16.57 6.02
N LEU A 201 7.70 -16.46 6.91
CA LEU A 201 8.01 -15.19 7.58
C LEU A 201 8.48 -14.12 6.58
N SER A 202 9.26 -14.51 5.58
CA SER A 202 9.62 -13.60 4.48
C SER A 202 8.38 -13.10 3.73
N HIS A 203 7.48 -14.00 3.32
CA HIS A 203 6.24 -13.59 2.64
C HIS A 203 5.38 -12.65 3.50
N LEU A 204 5.31 -12.87 4.81
CA LEU A 204 4.62 -11.98 5.75
C LEU A 204 5.25 -10.58 5.80
N ASN A 205 6.57 -10.49 5.89
CA ASN A 205 7.28 -9.21 5.85
C ASN A 205 7.06 -8.50 4.51
N ASN A 206 7.16 -9.23 3.39
CA ASN A 206 6.89 -8.68 2.06
C ASN A 206 5.46 -8.14 1.93
N PHE A 207 4.49 -8.83 2.53
CA PHE A 207 3.11 -8.39 2.56
C PHE A 207 2.96 -7.09 3.37
N ALA A 208 3.61 -6.99 4.53
CA ALA A 208 3.63 -5.75 5.32
C ALA A 208 4.29 -4.57 4.56
N ASP A 209 5.39 -4.82 3.86
CA ASP A 209 6.06 -3.82 3.01
C ASP A 209 5.16 -3.36 1.85
N THR A 210 4.40 -4.29 1.27
CA THR A 210 3.43 -4.00 0.21
C THR A 210 2.29 -3.11 0.73
N LEU A 211 1.78 -3.38 1.94
CA LEU A 211 0.77 -2.55 2.59
C LEU A 211 1.28 -1.13 2.87
N ASN A 212 2.51 -1.00 3.37
CA ASN A 212 3.14 0.31 3.59
C ASN A 212 3.32 1.07 2.28
N SER A 213 3.82 0.39 1.25
CA SER A 213 4.01 0.99 -0.09
C SER A 213 2.68 1.46 -0.69
N ALA A 214 1.60 0.70 -0.50
CA ALA A 214 0.26 1.09 -0.92
C ALA A 214 -0.27 2.29 -0.13
N HIS A 215 -0.04 2.35 1.18
CA HIS A 215 -0.39 3.50 2.01
C HIS A 215 0.33 4.77 1.55
N GLU A 216 1.64 4.71 1.36
CA GLU A 216 2.44 5.84 0.86
C GLU A 216 1.97 6.30 -0.52
N SER A 217 1.69 5.35 -1.43
CA SER A 217 1.14 5.66 -2.76
C SER A 217 -0.22 6.38 -2.70
N ILE A 218 -1.04 6.10 -1.68
CA ILE A 218 -2.33 6.77 -1.48
C ILE A 218 -2.13 8.18 -0.91
N ASN A 219 -1.17 8.38 0.00
CA ASN A 219 -0.88 9.69 0.59
C ASN A 219 -0.24 10.65 -0.42
N GLU A 220 0.53 10.13 -1.38
CA GLU A 220 1.16 10.91 -2.46
C GLU A 220 0.19 11.28 -3.60
N LYS A 221 -1.12 11.03 -3.46
CA LYS A 221 -2.13 11.42 -4.44
C LYS A 221 -2.19 12.94 -4.58
N ILE A 222 -1.90 13.44 -5.79
CA ILE A 222 -2.16 14.85 -6.14
C ILE A 222 -3.59 15.01 -6.62
N LEU A 223 -4.38 15.80 -5.90
CA LEU A 223 -5.69 16.26 -6.34
C LEU A 223 -5.57 17.62 -7.03
N LEU A 224 -6.15 17.74 -8.23
CA LEU A 224 -6.35 19.02 -8.90
C LEU A 224 -7.27 19.89 -8.04
N SER A 225 -6.87 21.14 -7.80
CA SER A 225 -7.59 22.04 -6.91
C SER A 225 -9.03 22.30 -7.37
N ASP A 226 -9.99 22.35 -6.44
CA ASP A 226 -11.36 22.74 -6.79
C ASP A 226 -11.43 24.21 -7.24
N CYS A 227 -12.44 24.54 -8.05
CA CYS A 227 -12.74 25.92 -8.39
C CYS A 227 -13.43 26.60 -7.20
N GLU A 228 -12.70 27.42 -6.45
CA GLU A 228 -13.19 28.07 -5.23
C GLU A 228 -14.33 29.07 -5.49
N LYS A 229 -14.32 29.72 -6.66
CA LYS A 229 -15.21 30.85 -6.99
C LYS A 229 -16.38 30.45 -7.89
N PHE A 230 -16.40 29.23 -8.43
CA PHE A 230 -17.46 28.76 -9.32
C PHE A 230 -17.71 27.26 -9.15
N ASP A 231 -18.96 26.89 -8.96
CA ASP A 231 -19.33 25.48 -8.83
C ASP A 231 -19.39 24.81 -10.21
N LEU A 232 -18.33 24.08 -10.54
CA LEU A 232 -18.20 23.33 -11.80
C LEU A 232 -19.28 22.25 -11.98
N THR A 233 -20.02 21.87 -10.93
CA THR A 233 -21.13 20.90 -11.06
C THR A 233 -22.38 21.49 -11.72
N GLN A 234 -22.45 22.83 -11.84
CA GLN A 234 -23.52 23.51 -12.55
C GLN A 234 -23.40 23.38 -14.08
N ILE A 235 -22.22 22.98 -14.58
CA ILE A 235 -21.97 22.82 -16.02
C ILE A 235 -22.49 21.45 -16.46
N LYS A 236 -23.70 21.41 -17.03
CA LYS A 236 -24.31 20.16 -17.49
C LYS A 236 -24.22 20.01 -19.00
N ASN A 237 -24.42 21.12 -19.72
CA ASN A 237 -24.62 21.11 -21.17
C ASN A 237 -23.67 22.08 -21.88
N THR A 238 -23.46 21.87 -23.19
CA THR A 238 -22.62 22.74 -24.03
C THR A 238 -23.13 24.19 -24.09
N SER A 239 -24.43 24.42 -23.92
CA SER A 239 -25.02 25.76 -23.80
C SER A 239 -24.48 26.54 -22.59
N ASP A 240 -24.30 25.85 -21.47
CA ASP A 240 -23.80 26.44 -20.22
C ASP A 240 -22.33 26.84 -20.41
N CYS A 241 -21.56 26.01 -21.10
CA CYS A 241 -20.18 26.31 -21.46
C CYS A 241 -20.05 27.61 -22.29
N ILE A 242 -20.95 27.81 -23.27
CA ILE A 242 -20.93 29.01 -24.13
C ILE A 242 -21.33 30.26 -23.33
N ALA A 243 -22.33 30.14 -22.45
CA ALA A 243 -22.76 31.24 -21.59
C ALA A 243 -21.64 31.69 -20.64
N ILE A 244 -20.94 30.73 -20.03
CA ILE A 244 -19.80 30.99 -19.14
C ILE A 244 -18.63 31.59 -19.94
N ALA A 245 -18.31 31.04 -21.12
CA ALA A 245 -17.24 31.54 -21.97
C ALA A 245 -17.46 32.99 -22.44
N SER A 246 -18.73 33.44 -22.50
CA SER A 246 -19.09 34.80 -22.91
C SER A 246 -19.11 35.80 -21.73
N ASN A 247 -19.06 35.31 -20.48
CA ASN A 247 -19.03 36.14 -19.29
C ASN A 247 -17.57 36.30 -18.80
N ASN A 248 -17.06 37.53 -18.85
CA ASN A 248 -15.66 37.83 -18.48
C ASN A 248 -15.31 37.48 -17.02
N GLU A 249 -16.25 37.61 -16.10
CA GLU A 249 -16.01 37.33 -14.67
C GLU A 249 -15.87 35.82 -14.43
N TYR A 250 -16.86 35.03 -14.88
CA TYR A 250 -16.82 33.58 -14.74
C TYR A 250 -15.68 32.96 -15.53
N LEU A 251 -15.41 33.45 -16.75
CA LEU A 251 -14.25 33.03 -17.53
C LEU A 251 -12.94 33.29 -16.77
N GLY A 252 -12.80 34.44 -16.10
CA GLY A 252 -11.67 34.75 -15.24
C GLY A 252 -11.46 33.71 -14.13
N TYR A 253 -12.52 33.28 -13.45
CA TYR A 253 -12.45 32.22 -12.41
C TYR A 253 -12.02 30.87 -12.97
N ILE A 254 -12.49 30.52 -14.18
CA ILE A 254 -12.09 29.30 -14.88
C ILE A 254 -10.61 29.37 -15.30
N GLU A 255 -10.14 30.51 -15.80
CA GLU A 255 -8.73 30.72 -16.15
C GLU A 255 -7.80 30.67 -14.92
N GLU A 256 -8.21 31.24 -13.79
CA GLU A 256 -7.47 31.12 -12.52
C GLU A 256 -7.34 29.66 -12.09
N THR A 257 -8.43 28.91 -12.15
CA THR A 257 -8.45 27.47 -11.82
C THR A 257 -7.52 26.68 -12.74
N MET A 258 -7.58 26.97 -14.03
CA MET A 258 -6.71 26.35 -15.03
C MET A 258 -5.22 26.65 -14.78
N LYS A 259 -4.88 27.88 -14.40
CA LYS A 259 -3.50 28.25 -14.02
C LYS A 259 -3.03 27.46 -12.79
N LYS A 260 -3.89 27.28 -11.78
CA LYS A 260 -3.59 26.44 -10.60
C LYS A 260 -3.29 25.00 -11.05
N TRP A 261 -4.13 24.40 -11.89
CA TRP A 261 -3.91 23.03 -12.38
C TRP A 261 -2.62 22.89 -13.21
N ILE A 262 -2.34 23.86 -14.10
CA ILE A 262 -1.10 23.91 -14.88
C ILE A 262 0.12 23.95 -13.94
N GLN A 263 0.06 24.75 -12.88
CA GLN A 263 1.13 24.84 -11.89
C GLN A 263 1.32 23.51 -11.14
N GLN A 264 0.23 22.88 -10.68
CA GLN A 264 0.27 21.57 -10.04
C GLN A 264 0.89 20.50 -10.96
N MET A 265 0.50 20.43 -12.24
CA MET A 265 1.08 19.47 -13.18
C MET A 265 2.58 19.70 -13.41
N LYS A 266 3.02 20.96 -13.45
CA LYS A 266 4.45 21.31 -13.56
C LYS A 266 5.23 20.88 -12.33
N GLU A 267 4.69 21.11 -11.14
CA GLU A 267 5.32 20.70 -9.87
C GLU A 267 5.48 19.18 -9.81
N VAL A 268 4.43 18.44 -10.16
CA VAL A 268 4.46 16.97 -10.21
C VAL A 268 5.52 16.48 -11.19
N LEU A 269 5.59 17.05 -12.40
CA LEU A 269 6.62 16.70 -13.38
C LEU A 269 8.04 17.03 -12.88
N ALA A 270 8.23 18.22 -12.30
CA ALA A 270 9.53 18.67 -11.81
C ALA A 270 10.06 17.81 -10.65
N GLU A 271 9.20 17.48 -9.68
CA GLU A 271 9.52 16.55 -8.58
C GLU A 271 9.90 15.17 -9.13
N SER A 272 9.24 14.76 -10.22
CA SER A 272 9.49 13.48 -10.87
C SER A 272 10.83 13.42 -11.63
N GLU A 273 11.37 14.57 -12.07
CA GLU A 273 12.63 14.69 -12.80
C GLU A 273 13.83 14.95 -11.88
N GLN A 274 13.60 15.19 -10.58
CA GLN A 274 14.67 15.42 -9.62
C GLN A 274 15.58 14.19 -9.44
N ILE A 275 16.88 14.45 -9.32
CA ILE A 275 17.87 13.44 -8.98
C ILE A 275 17.56 12.90 -7.58
N ARG A 276 17.34 11.59 -7.50
CA ARG A 276 17.02 10.89 -6.25
C ARG A 276 18.23 10.88 -5.34
N ARG A 277 18.04 11.29 -4.08
CA ARG A 277 18.99 11.00 -2.99
C ARG A 277 18.52 9.73 -2.30
N GLU A 278 19.25 8.66 -2.54
CA GLU A 278 18.95 7.34 -2.02
C GLU A 278 20.00 6.97 -0.96
N ALA A 279 19.60 6.21 0.06
CA ALA A 279 20.56 5.67 1.01
C ALA A 279 21.47 4.65 0.31
N ASP A 280 22.73 4.58 0.75
CA ASP A 280 23.76 3.80 0.07
C ASP A 280 23.50 2.28 0.09
N ASP A 281 22.61 1.78 0.93
CA ASP A 281 22.33 0.36 1.18
C ASP A 281 20.98 -0.11 0.63
N ILE A 282 20.29 0.72 -0.15
CA ILE A 282 18.99 0.37 -0.73
C ILE A 282 19.10 -0.83 -1.67
N GLY A 283 18.20 -1.81 -1.50
CA GLY A 283 18.07 -3.01 -2.33
C GLY A 283 17.09 -2.87 -3.52
N PRO A 284 17.00 -3.89 -4.41
CA PRO A 284 16.22 -3.81 -5.66
C PRO A 284 14.70 -3.67 -5.46
N ARG A 285 14.14 -4.10 -4.32
CA ARG A 285 12.71 -3.93 -4.01
C ARG A 285 12.28 -2.47 -3.98
N ALA A 286 13.15 -1.60 -3.46
CA ALA A 286 12.87 -0.17 -3.39
C ALA A 286 12.74 0.47 -4.77
N GLU A 287 13.50 -0.02 -5.76
CA GLU A 287 13.38 0.45 -7.14
C GLU A 287 12.01 0.09 -7.74
N LEU A 288 11.53 -1.15 -7.54
CA LEU A 288 10.18 -1.55 -7.96
C LEU A 288 9.10 -0.70 -7.25
N ASN A 289 9.23 -0.49 -5.94
CA ASN A 289 8.27 0.30 -5.17
C ASN A 289 8.24 1.76 -5.61
N TYR A 290 9.40 2.36 -5.91
CA TYR A 290 9.49 3.70 -6.48
C TYR A 290 8.70 3.81 -7.79
N TRP A 291 8.89 2.88 -8.73
CA TRP A 291 8.16 2.90 -10.00
C TRP A 291 6.67 2.62 -9.82
N LYS A 292 6.26 1.77 -8.88
CA LYS A 292 4.85 1.55 -8.52
C LYS A 292 4.18 2.83 -7.99
N ARG A 293 4.86 3.56 -7.11
CA ARG A 293 4.38 4.85 -6.58
C ARG A 293 4.22 5.87 -7.70
N ARG A 294 5.27 6.04 -8.52
CA ARG A 294 5.26 6.94 -9.66
C ARG A 294 4.13 6.62 -10.65
N MET A 295 3.95 5.34 -10.98
CA MET A 295 2.85 4.88 -11.83
C MET A 295 1.49 5.24 -11.23
N THR A 296 1.29 5.00 -9.93
CA THR A 296 0.03 5.34 -9.23
C THR A 296 -0.23 6.84 -9.25
N LYS A 297 0.79 7.65 -8.96
CA LYS A 297 0.75 9.12 -8.95
C LYS A 297 0.29 9.69 -10.30
N PHE A 298 0.90 9.25 -11.40
CA PHE A 298 0.53 9.72 -12.74
C PHE A 298 -0.81 9.14 -13.22
N ASN A 299 -1.14 7.89 -12.91
CA ASN A 299 -2.45 7.33 -13.26
C ASN A 299 -3.59 8.11 -12.57
N PHE A 300 -3.40 8.48 -11.30
CA PHE A 300 -4.39 9.28 -10.58
C PHE A 300 -4.60 10.66 -11.22
N LEU A 301 -3.53 11.29 -11.72
CA LEU A 301 -3.63 12.55 -12.45
C LEU A 301 -4.31 12.36 -13.82
N LEU A 302 -3.99 11.29 -14.56
CA LEU A 302 -4.66 10.96 -15.82
C LEU A 302 -6.16 10.71 -15.64
N ASP A 303 -6.56 10.05 -14.57
CA ASP A 303 -7.97 9.79 -14.28
C ASP A 303 -8.71 11.10 -13.97
N GLN A 304 -8.08 12.02 -13.22
CA GLN A 304 -8.63 13.35 -12.97
C GLN A 304 -8.77 14.19 -14.24
N ILE A 305 -7.78 14.17 -15.12
CA ILE A 305 -7.81 14.91 -16.40
C ILE A 305 -9.00 14.44 -17.28
N LYS A 306 -9.38 13.15 -17.17
CA LYS A 306 -10.51 12.57 -17.92
C LYS A 306 -11.87 12.87 -17.31
N THR A 307 -11.94 13.45 -16.11
CA THR A 307 -13.22 13.76 -15.44
C THR A 307 -14.05 14.76 -16.25
N GLN A 308 -15.37 14.68 -16.08
CA GLN A 308 -16.29 15.58 -16.77
C GLN A 308 -16.06 17.05 -16.41
N LYS A 309 -15.66 17.33 -15.15
CA LYS A 309 -15.33 18.68 -14.67
C LYS A 309 -14.18 19.29 -15.46
N VAL A 310 -13.08 18.57 -15.63
CA VAL A 310 -11.91 19.05 -16.39
C VAL A 310 -12.27 19.21 -17.87
N LYS A 311 -12.99 18.26 -18.46
CA LYS A 311 -13.47 18.36 -19.85
C LYS A 311 -14.36 19.59 -20.08
N ALA A 312 -15.23 19.93 -19.14
CA ALA A 312 -16.07 21.12 -19.20
C ALA A 312 -15.23 22.41 -19.19
N VAL A 313 -14.26 22.51 -18.27
CA VAL A 313 -13.29 23.64 -18.21
C VAL A 313 -12.53 23.79 -19.53
N LEU A 314 -12.02 22.69 -20.08
CA LEU A 314 -11.31 22.70 -21.36
C LEU A 314 -12.21 23.17 -22.51
N THR A 315 -13.48 22.77 -22.52
CA THR A 315 -14.45 23.19 -23.54
C THR A 315 -14.71 24.70 -23.47
N ILE A 316 -14.96 25.23 -22.26
CA ILE A 316 -15.16 26.67 -22.02
C ILE A 316 -13.96 27.48 -22.53
N LEU A 317 -12.75 27.08 -22.14
CA LEU A 317 -11.52 27.78 -22.51
C LEU A 317 -11.21 27.68 -24.02
N GLN A 318 -11.60 26.58 -24.67
CA GLN A 318 -11.51 26.44 -26.12
C GLN A 318 -12.49 27.38 -26.83
N THR A 319 -13.74 27.46 -26.36
CA THR A 319 -14.75 28.40 -26.89
C THR A 319 -14.29 29.85 -26.74
N ALA A 320 -13.69 30.19 -25.60
CA ALA A 320 -13.11 31.51 -25.32
C ALA A 320 -11.76 31.76 -26.02
N ARG A 321 -11.21 30.78 -26.76
CA ARG A 321 -9.90 30.84 -27.42
C ARG A 321 -8.75 31.23 -26.47
N SER A 322 -8.79 30.75 -25.24
CA SER A 322 -7.76 31.05 -24.23
C SER A 322 -6.41 30.42 -24.60
N LYS A 323 -5.32 31.16 -24.39
CA LYS A 323 -3.94 30.70 -24.64
C LYS A 323 -3.52 29.55 -23.72
N LEU A 324 -4.20 29.37 -22.59
CA LEU A 324 -3.91 28.32 -21.60
C LEU A 324 -4.10 26.90 -22.15
N ILE A 325 -4.95 26.73 -23.18
CA ILE A 325 -5.19 25.42 -23.80
C ILE A 325 -3.92 24.82 -24.43
N GLN A 326 -3.07 25.65 -25.04
CA GLN A 326 -1.83 25.16 -25.64
C GLN A 326 -0.87 24.64 -24.56
N GLN A 327 -0.74 25.38 -23.46
CA GLN A 327 0.10 24.96 -22.33
C GLN A 327 -0.41 23.67 -21.69
N TRP A 328 -1.73 23.54 -21.53
CA TRP A 328 -2.35 22.32 -21.03
C TRP A 328 -2.05 21.10 -21.89
N ARG A 329 -2.24 21.20 -23.22
CA ARG A 329 -2.01 20.08 -24.14
C ARG A 329 -0.58 19.56 -24.08
N ILE A 330 0.40 20.46 -23.93
CA ILE A 330 1.80 20.08 -23.76
C ILE A 330 2.00 19.31 -22.45
N LEU A 331 1.44 19.80 -21.34
CA LEU A 331 1.56 19.16 -20.04
C LEU A 331 0.82 17.82 -19.99
N ASP A 332 -0.38 17.72 -20.55
CA ASP A 332 -1.17 16.50 -20.66
C ASP A 332 -0.41 15.40 -21.45
N GLY A 333 0.26 15.79 -22.54
CA GLY A 333 1.17 14.91 -23.28
C GLY A 333 2.33 14.41 -22.41
N LYS A 334 3.03 15.31 -21.72
CA LYS A 334 4.14 14.95 -20.80
C LYS A 334 3.70 14.02 -19.66
N ILE A 335 2.53 14.27 -19.07
CA ILE A 335 1.95 13.40 -18.04
C ILE A 335 1.63 12.02 -18.60
N THR A 336 1.06 11.96 -19.80
CA THR A 336 0.77 10.69 -20.49
C THR A 336 2.05 9.90 -20.77
N ASP A 337 3.10 10.57 -21.25
CA ASP A 337 4.40 9.94 -21.51
C ASP A 337 5.03 9.42 -20.21
N ALA A 338 5.02 10.21 -19.14
CA ALA A 338 5.54 9.81 -17.84
C ALA A 338 4.76 8.63 -17.22
N ALA A 339 3.44 8.58 -17.42
CA ALA A 339 2.60 7.46 -16.99
C ALA A 339 2.93 6.17 -17.77
N ASN A 340 3.11 6.27 -19.08
CA ASN A 340 3.48 5.15 -19.94
C ASN A 340 4.87 4.60 -19.59
N GLU A 341 5.85 5.50 -19.38
CA GLU A 341 7.17 5.14 -18.90
C GLU A 341 7.09 4.39 -17.56
N ALA A 342 6.37 4.95 -16.58
CA ALA A 342 6.27 4.32 -15.27
C ALA A 342 5.61 2.95 -15.34
N LYS A 343 4.57 2.80 -16.15
CA LYS A 343 3.88 1.51 -16.38
C LYS A 343 4.79 0.47 -17.02
N ASP A 344 5.57 0.84 -18.04
CA ASP A 344 6.50 -0.07 -18.69
C ASP A 344 7.61 -0.52 -17.72
N ASN A 345 8.19 0.44 -16.99
CA ASN A 345 9.23 0.16 -16.00
C ASN A 345 8.72 -0.76 -14.88
N VAL A 346 7.52 -0.52 -14.34
CA VAL A 346 6.89 -1.42 -13.37
C VAL A 346 6.76 -2.83 -13.94
N ARG A 347 6.29 -2.97 -15.19
CA ARG A 347 6.12 -4.29 -15.83
C ARG A 347 7.43 -5.06 -15.84
N TYR A 348 8.53 -4.45 -16.30
CA TYR A 348 9.83 -5.13 -16.38
C TYR A 348 10.42 -5.42 -14.99
N LEU A 349 10.39 -4.46 -14.07
CA LEU A 349 10.91 -4.64 -12.71
C LEU A 349 10.12 -5.69 -11.92
N TYR A 350 8.81 -5.80 -12.17
CA TYR A 350 7.97 -6.84 -11.58
C TYR A 350 8.36 -8.23 -12.10
N THR A 351 8.72 -8.37 -13.38
CA THR A 351 9.25 -9.65 -13.89
C THR A 351 10.60 -10.03 -13.30
N LEU A 352 11.38 -9.04 -12.83
CA LEU A 352 12.67 -9.25 -12.17
C LEU A 352 12.51 -9.71 -10.71
N GLU A 353 11.38 -9.41 -10.07
CA GLU A 353 11.13 -9.66 -8.65
C GLU A 353 11.47 -11.09 -8.25
N LYS A 354 10.94 -12.07 -8.99
CA LYS A 354 11.21 -13.50 -8.75
C LYS A 354 12.70 -13.89 -8.80
N PHE A 355 13.55 -13.11 -9.45
CA PHE A 355 14.98 -13.41 -9.60
C PHE A 355 15.84 -12.77 -8.51
N TYR A 356 15.46 -11.60 -7.99
CA TYR A 356 16.17 -10.99 -6.85
C TYR A 356 15.58 -11.39 -5.50
N GLU A 357 14.36 -11.93 -5.46
CA GLU A 357 13.69 -12.37 -4.24
C GLU A 357 14.51 -13.37 -3.41
N PRO A 358 15.19 -14.38 -4.02
CA PRO A 358 16.09 -15.27 -3.29
C PRO A 358 17.21 -14.54 -2.53
N LEU A 359 17.62 -13.34 -2.96
CA LEU A 359 18.66 -12.55 -2.29
C LEU A 359 18.22 -12.06 -0.90
N TYR A 360 16.92 -11.98 -0.62
CA TYR A 360 16.39 -11.58 0.68
C TYR A 360 16.18 -12.78 1.62
N ASN A 361 15.96 -13.96 1.06
CA ASN A 361 15.39 -15.11 1.78
C ASN A 361 16.35 -16.28 1.91
N SER A 362 17.43 -16.29 1.14
CA SER A 362 18.40 -17.39 1.10
C SER A 362 19.71 -16.98 1.75
N ASP A 363 20.54 -17.96 2.10
CA ASP A 363 21.93 -17.71 2.48
C ASP A 363 22.84 -17.52 1.23
N PRO A 364 24.06 -17.00 1.38
CA PRO A 364 25.00 -16.83 0.28
C PRO A 364 25.32 -18.10 -0.52
N VAL A 365 25.18 -19.29 0.07
CA VAL A 365 25.47 -20.57 -0.61
C VAL A 365 24.34 -20.90 -1.58
N ALA A 366 23.09 -20.85 -1.12
CA ALA A 366 21.91 -21.07 -1.95
C ALA A 366 21.73 -19.98 -3.02
N MET A 367 22.17 -18.74 -2.76
CA MET A 367 22.13 -17.65 -3.75
C MET A 367 22.89 -17.95 -5.05
N LEU A 368 23.93 -18.79 -4.99
CA LEU A 368 24.77 -19.12 -6.16
C LEU A 368 23.94 -19.69 -7.31
N GLU A 369 22.92 -20.49 -7.03
CA GLU A 369 22.06 -21.11 -8.05
C GLU A 369 21.19 -20.08 -8.80
N TYR A 370 20.93 -18.93 -8.20
CA TYR A 370 20.03 -17.89 -8.74
C TYR A 370 20.75 -16.78 -9.52
N ILE A 371 22.05 -16.56 -9.27
CA ILE A 371 22.86 -15.54 -9.95
C ILE A 371 22.77 -15.62 -11.49
N PRO A 372 22.90 -16.79 -12.15
CA PRO A 372 22.85 -16.87 -13.60
C PRO A 372 21.51 -16.38 -14.15
N GLY A 373 20.41 -16.77 -13.49
CA GLY A 373 19.05 -16.37 -13.85
C GLY A 373 18.84 -14.87 -13.67
N LEU A 374 19.35 -14.30 -12.57
CA LEU A 374 19.26 -12.88 -12.25
C LEU A 374 19.97 -12.01 -13.29
N ILE A 375 21.24 -12.32 -13.61
CA ILE A 375 22.02 -11.53 -14.58
C ILE A 375 21.40 -11.61 -15.97
N ASN A 376 20.91 -12.80 -16.38
CA ASN A 376 20.22 -12.94 -17.64
C ASN A 376 18.88 -12.18 -17.66
N ALA A 377 18.14 -12.13 -16.54
CA ALA A 377 16.93 -11.34 -16.45
C ALA A 377 17.21 -9.83 -16.60
N VAL A 378 18.26 -9.31 -15.96
CA VAL A 378 18.69 -7.91 -16.14
C VAL A 378 19.10 -7.64 -17.59
N ARG A 379 19.82 -8.57 -18.24
CA ARG A 379 20.14 -8.49 -19.67
C ARG A 379 18.89 -8.39 -20.55
N MET A 380 17.88 -9.22 -20.28
CA MET A 380 16.62 -9.19 -21.03
C MET A 380 15.91 -7.84 -20.89
N ILE A 381 15.90 -7.26 -19.69
CA ILE A 381 15.32 -5.91 -19.47
C ILE A 381 16.12 -4.85 -20.24
N HIS A 382 17.45 -4.90 -20.20
CA HIS A 382 18.29 -3.97 -20.96
C HIS A 382 18.05 -4.03 -22.47
N SER A 383 17.80 -5.23 -23.00
CA SER A 383 17.56 -5.44 -24.42
C SER A 383 16.16 -5.02 -24.88
N ILE A 384 15.13 -5.33 -24.10
CA ILE A 384 13.72 -5.25 -24.52
C ILE A 384 13.01 -4.01 -23.97
N SER A 385 13.35 -3.54 -22.77
CA SER A 385 12.64 -2.42 -22.17
C SER A 385 12.78 -1.17 -23.04
N GLN A 386 11.69 -0.43 -23.19
CA GLN A 386 11.71 0.81 -23.97
C GLN A 386 12.30 1.95 -23.15
N TYR A 387 11.93 2.03 -21.87
CA TYR A 387 12.27 3.16 -21.00
C TYR A 387 13.32 2.83 -19.94
N TYR A 388 13.40 1.58 -19.45
CA TYR A 388 14.34 1.21 -18.38
C TYR A 388 15.76 0.86 -18.89
N ASN A 389 15.96 0.86 -20.20
CA ASN A 389 17.14 0.32 -20.89
C ASN A 389 18.40 1.21 -20.88
N THR A 390 18.43 2.28 -20.11
CA THR A 390 19.58 3.20 -20.07
C THR A 390 20.72 2.63 -19.21
N SER A 391 21.97 2.93 -19.55
CA SER A 391 23.13 2.50 -18.77
C SER A 391 23.09 2.97 -17.31
N GLU A 392 22.56 4.16 -17.04
CA GLU A 392 22.40 4.70 -15.69
C GLU A 392 21.43 3.85 -14.84
N ARG A 393 20.22 3.58 -15.35
CA ARG A 393 19.22 2.73 -14.67
C ARG A 393 19.73 1.31 -14.46
N MET A 394 20.40 0.74 -15.45
CA MET A 394 21.02 -0.60 -15.33
C MET A 394 22.11 -0.62 -14.25
N THR A 395 22.99 0.37 -14.25
CA THR A 395 24.04 0.50 -13.23
C THR A 395 23.43 0.66 -11.83
N SER A 396 22.43 1.52 -11.68
CA SER A 396 21.71 1.71 -10.41
C SER A 396 21.05 0.42 -9.91
N LEU A 397 20.39 -0.34 -10.79
CA LEU A 397 19.78 -1.62 -10.45
C LEU A 397 20.83 -2.65 -10.00
N PHE A 398 21.96 -2.75 -10.70
CA PHE A 398 23.06 -3.62 -10.29
C PHE A 398 23.66 -3.22 -8.95
N ILE A 399 23.84 -1.93 -8.67
CA ILE A 399 24.29 -1.44 -7.35
C ILE A 399 23.34 -1.89 -6.25
N LYS A 400 22.02 -1.78 -6.48
CA LYS A 400 21.01 -2.23 -5.51
C LYS A 400 21.05 -3.75 -5.28
N ILE A 401 21.22 -4.53 -6.34
CA ILE A 401 21.43 -5.99 -6.25
C ILE A 401 22.67 -6.30 -5.40
N THR A 402 23.79 -5.63 -5.69
CA THR A 402 25.04 -5.77 -4.92
C THR A 402 24.84 -5.41 -3.45
N ASN A 403 24.16 -4.30 -3.15
CA ASN A 403 23.85 -3.89 -1.78
C ASN A 403 23.08 -4.97 -1.02
N GLN A 404 22.09 -5.60 -1.66
CA GLN A 404 21.33 -6.67 -1.04
C GLN A 404 22.19 -7.91 -0.78
N MET A 405 23.06 -8.31 -1.71
CA MET A 405 24.00 -9.43 -1.49
C MET A 405 24.94 -9.16 -0.31
N ILE A 406 25.42 -7.93 -0.15
CA ILE A 406 26.24 -7.52 1.00
C ILE A 406 25.42 -7.59 2.30
N ALA A 407 24.18 -7.12 2.29
CA ALA A 407 23.30 -7.17 3.45
C ALA A 407 23.08 -8.61 3.92
N SER A 408 22.74 -9.51 2.98
CA SER A 408 22.53 -10.93 3.28
C SER A 408 23.81 -11.63 3.72
N SER A 409 24.96 -11.26 3.16
CA SER A 409 26.27 -11.74 3.61
C SER A 409 26.56 -11.34 5.06
N LYS A 410 26.26 -10.10 5.46
CA LYS A 410 26.41 -9.65 6.86
C LYS A 410 25.48 -10.42 7.80
N ILE A 411 24.23 -10.62 7.41
CA ILE A 411 23.23 -11.39 8.16
C ILE A 411 23.74 -12.83 8.39
N TYR A 412 24.24 -13.48 7.33
CA TYR A 412 24.76 -14.84 7.37
C TYR A 412 25.98 -14.98 8.31
N ILE A 413 26.96 -14.08 8.17
CA ILE A 413 28.18 -14.07 9.01
C ILE A 413 27.84 -13.84 10.50
N THR A 414 26.82 -13.06 10.80
CA THR A 414 26.46 -12.66 12.19
C THR A 414 25.32 -13.46 12.82
N ASN A 415 24.86 -14.56 12.20
CA ASN A 415 23.70 -15.33 12.64
C ASN A 415 22.47 -14.42 12.86
N ASN A 416 22.05 -13.68 11.83
CA ASN A 416 20.95 -12.71 11.91
C ASN A 416 21.19 -11.63 12.98
N TYR A 417 22.43 -11.11 13.05
CA TYR A 417 22.86 -10.11 14.05
C TYR A 417 22.75 -10.58 15.52
N THR A 418 22.53 -11.86 15.78
CA THR A 418 22.43 -12.39 17.15
C THR A 418 23.79 -12.61 17.80
N GLN A 419 24.85 -12.76 17.00
CA GLN A 419 26.20 -13.06 17.49
C GLN A 419 27.24 -12.20 16.77
N THR A 420 28.28 -11.78 17.50
CA THR A 420 29.44 -11.15 16.89
C THR A 420 30.32 -12.19 16.24
N ILE A 421 31.15 -11.78 15.27
CA ILE A 421 32.13 -12.69 14.64
C ILE A 421 33.06 -13.32 15.68
N TRP A 422 33.43 -12.59 16.73
CA TRP A 422 34.38 -13.03 17.77
C TRP A 422 33.77 -14.00 18.80
N SER A 423 32.43 -14.02 18.91
CA SER A 423 31.71 -14.90 19.84
C SER A 423 31.39 -16.28 19.26
N GLN A 424 31.64 -16.48 17.97
CA GLN A 424 31.36 -17.70 17.23
C GLN A 424 32.61 -18.59 17.14
N ASN A 425 32.40 -19.88 16.85
CA ASN A 425 33.52 -20.76 16.52
C ASN A 425 34.26 -20.23 15.27
N GLN A 426 35.56 -20.04 15.41
CA GLN A 426 36.41 -19.47 14.36
C GLN A 426 36.33 -20.22 13.03
N ALA A 427 36.37 -21.56 13.03
CA ALA A 427 36.29 -22.34 11.81
C ALA A 427 34.96 -22.11 11.07
N HIS A 428 33.87 -21.94 11.82
CA HIS A 428 32.55 -21.64 11.25
C HIS A 428 32.53 -20.24 10.62
N VAL A 429 33.07 -19.22 11.29
CA VAL A 429 33.12 -17.85 10.75
C VAL A 429 33.97 -17.79 9.48
N ILE A 430 35.14 -18.45 9.48
CA ILE A 430 36.00 -18.53 8.28
C ILE A 430 35.24 -19.20 7.13
N SER A 431 34.53 -20.30 7.38
CA SER A 431 33.71 -20.97 6.35
C SER A 431 32.67 -20.02 5.77
N LYS A 432 31.91 -19.33 6.62
CA LYS A 432 30.88 -18.39 6.18
C LYS A 432 31.44 -17.23 5.37
N ILE A 433 32.59 -16.70 5.77
CA ILE A 433 33.27 -15.65 5.01
C ILE A 433 33.67 -16.18 3.63
N ARG A 434 34.22 -17.40 3.53
CA ARG A 434 34.57 -18.00 2.24
C ARG A 434 33.36 -18.19 1.33
N ASP A 435 32.20 -18.55 1.89
CA ASP A 435 30.95 -18.61 1.13
C ASP A 435 30.58 -17.23 0.54
N CYS A 436 30.71 -16.15 1.32
CA CYS A 436 30.48 -14.78 0.85
C CYS A 436 31.49 -14.33 -0.22
N ILE A 437 32.77 -14.74 -0.10
CA ILE A 437 33.80 -14.48 -1.12
C ILE A 437 33.38 -15.15 -2.43
N LYS A 438 33.04 -16.44 -2.37
CA LYS A 438 32.57 -17.22 -3.52
C LYS A 438 31.33 -16.61 -4.17
N LEU A 439 30.41 -16.05 -3.38
CA LEU A 439 29.24 -15.33 -3.88
C LEU A 439 29.65 -14.13 -4.75
N ASN A 440 30.60 -13.30 -4.29
CA ASN A 440 31.10 -12.15 -5.05
C ASN A 440 31.82 -12.58 -6.33
N GLU A 441 32.69 -13.60 -6.23
CA GLU A 441 33.41 -14.16 -7.39
C GLU A 441 32.45 -14.68 -8.46
N GLU A 442 31.43 -15.44 -8.07
CA GLU A 442 30.46 -16.02 -9.00
C GLU A 442 29.57 -14.95 -9.64
N TYR A 443 29.17 -13.94 -8.87
CA TYR A 443 28.43 -12.79 -9.35
C TYR A 443 29.22 -12.03 -10.43
N GLN A 444 30.49 -11.70 -10.16
CA GLN A 444 31.37 -11.04 -11.14
C GLN A 444 31.64 -11.92 -12.35
N ARG A 445 31.89 -13.22 -12.15
CA ARG A 445 32.14 -14.19 -13.22
C ARG A 445 30.97 -14.24 -14.21
N TYR A 446 29.74 -14.37 -13.73
CA TYR A 446 28.57 -14.41 -14.60
C TYR A 446 28.28 -13.07 -15.28
N TYR A 447 28.60 -11.95 -14.62
CA TYR A 447 28.52 -10.64 -15.25
C TYR A 447 29.49 -10.55 -16.44
N GLN A 448 30.74 -10.95 -16.25
CA GLN A 448 31.76 -10.96 -17.31
C GLN A 448 31.38 -11.91 -18.45
N ILE A 449 30.90 -13.12 -18.14
CA ILE A 449 30.44 -14.07 -19.17
C ILE A 449 29.32 -13.46 -20.01
N THR A 450 28.34 -12.81 -19.36
CA THR A 450 27.26 -12.12 -20.07
C THR A 450 27.80 -10.99 -20.94
N LYS A 451 28.71 -10.17 -20.41
CA LYS A 451 29.34 -9.06 -21.14
C LYS A 451 30.09 -9.55 -22.37
N THR A 452 30.95 -10.57 -22.23
CA THR A 452 31.69 -11.16 -23.35
C THR A 452 30.76 -11.75 -24.41
N LYS A 453 29.68 -12.44 -24.01
CA LYS A 453 28.68 -12.96 -24.96
C LYS A 453 28.02 -11.85 -25.77
N LEU A 454 27.73 -10.71 -25.14
CA LEU A 454 27.18 -9.55 -25.81
C LEU A 454 28.19 -8.91 -26.77
N THR A 455 29.46 -8.82 -26.40
CA THR A 455 30.51 -8.31 -27.29
C THR A 455 30.67 -9.16 -28.55
N LEU A 456 30.46 -10.47 -28.45
CA LEU A 456 30.46 -11.38 -29.60
C LEU A 456 29.19 -11.28 -30.47
N SER A 457 28.08 -10.78 -29.92
CA SER A 457 26.81 -10.61 -30.61
C SER A 457 26.62 -9.14 -31.03
N SER A 458 26.99 -8.79 -32.26
CA SER A 458 26.93 -7.41 -32.78
C SER A 458 25.51 -6.83 -32.87
N THR A 459 24.48 -7.67 -32.77
CA THR A 459 23.07 -7.30 -32.86
C THR A 459 22.45 -6.91 -31.51
N GLU A 460 23.06 -7.30 -30.38
CA GLU A 460 22.55 -6.99 -29.04
C GLU A 460 23.23 -5.77 -28.42
N ARG A 461 22.52 -5.10 -27.50
CA ARG A 461 23.06 -3.95 -26.77
C ARG A 461 24.17 -4.38 -25.82
N GLN A 462 25.29 -3.66 -25.86
CA GLN A 462 26.48 -3.96 -25.06
C GLN A 462 26.29 -3.63 -23.58
N PHE A 463 26.94 -4.42 -22.71
CA PHE A 463 26.98 -4.18 -21.26
C PHE A 463 28.14 -3.23 -20.90
N ASP A 464 27.99 -1.97 -21.28
CA ASP A 464 28.97 -0.92 -21.00
C ASP A 464 28.61 -0.17 -19.71
N PHE A 465 28.56 -0.90 -18.61
CA PHE A 465 28.30 -0.35 -17.27
C PHE A 465 29.59 -0.23 -16.47
N SER A 466 29.65 0.74 -15.56
CA SER A 466 30.81 0.95 -14.69
C SER A 466 30.89 -0.13 -13.61
N GLU A 467 31.77 -1.10 -13.84
CA GLU A 467 32.05 -2.21 -12.92
C GLU A 467 32.54 -1.72 -11.55
N MET A 468 33.28 -0.61 -11.52
CA MET A 468 33.74 0.01 -10.29
C MET A 468 32.57 0.44 -9.38
N TYR A 469 31.49 0.98 -9.96
CA TYR A 469 30.31 1.34 -9.18
C TYR A 469 29.52 0.10 -8.75
N ILE A 470 29.40 -0.90 -9.63
CA ILE A 470 28.61 -2.11 -9.36
C ILE A 470 29.25 -2.99 -8.30
N PHE A 471 30.57 -3.25 -8.39
CA PHE A 471 31.26 -4.23 -7.56
C PHE A 471 32.12 -3.61 -6.45
N GLY A 472 32.55 -2.36 -6.60
CA GLY A 472 33.56 -1.77 -5.71
C GLY A 472 33.20 -1.80 -4.22
N LYS A 473 31.92 -1.68 -3.88
CA LYS A 473 31.43 -1.81 -2.49
C LYS A 473 31.49 -3.26 -1.98
N PHE A 474 31.20 -4.24 -2.84
CA PHE A 474 31.30 -5.66 -2.51
C PHE A 474 32.77 -6.06 -2.37
N ASP A 475 33.63 -5.64 -3.29
CA ASP A 475 35.08 -5.89 -3.20
C ASP A 475 35.67 -5.31 -1.92
N SER A 476 35.26 -4.09 -1.55
CA SER A 476 35.68 -3.48 -0.29
C SER A 476 35.14 -4.20 0.95
N PHE A 477 33.98 -4.86 0.85
CA PHE A 477 33.47 -5.74 1.89
C PHE A 477 34.28 -7.03 1.98
N ILE A 478 34.56 -7.69 0.84
CA ILE A 478 35.36 -8.92 0.77
C ILE A 478 36.78 -8.69 1.30
N ARG A 479 37.47 -7.63 0.89
CA ARG A 479 38.81 -7.27 1.41
C ARG A 479 38.85 -7.12 2.92
N ARG A 480 37.77 -6.65 3.55
CA ARG A 480 37.67 -6.57 5.01
C ARG A 480 37.45 -7.95 5.62
N CYS A 481 36.69 -8.82 4.97
CA CYS A 481 36.47 -10.18 5.44
C CYS A 481 37.73 -11.05 5.30
N GLU A 482 38.53 -10.87 4.25
CA GLU A 482 39.85 -11.51 4.10
C GLU A 482 40.78 -11.13 5.25
N LYS A 483 40.88 -9.84 5.60
CA LYS A 483 41.65 -9.39 6.77
C LYS A 483 41.19 -10.04 8.08
N ILE A 484 39.89 -10.30 8.23
CA ILE A 484 39.35 -11.00 9.40
C ILE A 484 39.83 -12.46 9.41
N ILE A 485 39.86 -13.14 8.25
CA ILE A 485 40.45 -14.48 8.13
C ILE A 485 41.93 -14.47 8.50
N ASP A 486 42.69 -13.46 8.06
CA ASP A 486 44.12 -13.34 8.38
C ASP A 486 44.35 -13.19 9.89
N VAL A 487 43.59 -12.31 10.55
CA VAL A 487 43.65 -12.12 12.01
C VAL A 487 43.34 -13.41 12.76
N TYR A 488 42.32 -14.14 12.30
CA TYR A 488 41.97 -15.44 12.86
C TYR A 488 43.10 -16.46 12.68
N SER A 489 43.73 -16.50 11.51
CA SER A 489 44.83 -17.43 11.22
C SER A 489 46.04 -17.14 12.12
N ILE A 490 46.39 -15.87 12.32
CA ILE A 490 47.46 -15.45 13.25
C ILE A 490 47.14 -15.86 14.69
N TYR A 491 45.88 -15.76 15.12
CA TYR A 491 45.49 -16.15 16.48
C TYR A 491 45.64 -17.66 16.71
N LEU A 492 45.39 -18.49 15.69
CA LEU A 492 45.63 -19.94 15.75
C LEU A 492 47.12 -20.28 15.79
N ASP A 493 47.97 -19.52 15.08
CA ASP A 493 49.41 -19.77 15.07
C ASP A 493 50.10 -19.38 16.40
N ILE A 494 49.43 -18.59 17.24
CA ILE A 494 49.93 -18.11 18.55
C ILE A 494 49.47 -19.02 19.72
N GLN A 495 48.42 -19.83 19.53
CA GLN A 495 47.96 -20.84 20.50
C GLN A 495 48.65 -22.19 20.27
#